data_AF-A0A524I3N2-F1
#
_entry.id   AF-A0A524I3N2-F1
#
_cell.length_a   1.000
_cell.length_b   1.000
_cell.length_c   1.000
_cell.angle_alpha   90.00
_cell.angle_beta   90.00
_cell.angle_gamma   90.00
#
_symmetry.space_group_name_H-M   'P 1'
#
loop_
_entity.id
_entity.type
_entity.pdbx_description
1 polymer ?
#
loop_
_entity_poly.entity_id
_entity_poly.type
_entity_poly.pdbx_seq_one_letter_code
_entity_poly.pdbx_strand_id
1 'polypeptide(L)'
;MDLNDFLAKENGPSWLPSSVTEARKLIYIGQLLALVFSLISVFVGIISILTGNIYYGIVSLAMAGVGMIVLYMLNDNVFDHLDQGRFKQASDSLLIWSIVGIFIWLIPGIILLLGYLKLQAIFQPQYQQYQAQEYQVAQGTQAVQQPQQPAPQQPAPPAEHAPEEKKVEMTKCRKCGVNYPSFMHSCPSCNEPRH
;
A
#
# COMPACT_ATOMS: atom_id res chain seq x y z
N MET A 1 -2.99 -10.80 -30.97
CA MET A 1 -2.58 -10.33 -29.63
C MET A 1 -1.93 -8.99 -29.85
N ASP A 2 -2.56 -7.94 -29.32
CA ASP A 2 -2.02 -6.60 -29.43
C ASP A 2 -0.87 -6.44 -28.42
N LEU A 3 0.11 -5.61 -28.73
CA LEU A 3 1.23 -5.36 -27.81
C LEU A 3 0.74 -4.83 -26.45
N ASN A 4 -0.41 -4.16 -26.46
CA ASN A 4 -1.10 -3.63 -25.29
C ASN A 4 -1.66 -4.73 -24.36
N ASP A 5 -1.81 -5.97 -24.84
CA ASP A 5 -2.20 -7.10 -24.00
C ASP A 5 -1.05 -7.52 -23.06
N PHE A 6 0.20 -7.24 -23.45
CA PHE A 6 1.41 -7.65 -22.72
C PHE A 6 2.17 -6.51 -22.05
N LEU A 7 2.10 -5.31 -22.63
CA LEU A 7 2.75 -4.11 -22.12
C LEU A 7 1.70 -3.13 -21.64
N ALA A 8 1.88 -2.64 -20.43
CA ALA A 8 1.06 -1.55 -19.94
C ALA A 8 1.32 -0.29 -20.76
N LYS A 9 0.35 0.62 -20.80
CA LYS A 9 0.56 1.94 -21.38
C LYS A 9 1.69 2.64 -20.66
N GLU A 10 2.65 3.22 -21.40
CA GLU A 10 3.81 3.90 -20.80
C GLU A 10 3.41 5.00 -19.81
N ASN A 11 2.42 5.80 -20.20
CA ASN A 11 1.86 6.83 -19.34
C ASN A 11 0.63 6.31 -18.60
N GLY A 12 0.62 6.47 -17.29
CA GLY A 12 -0.54 6.18 -16.46
C GLY A 12 -1.58 7.31 -16.54
N PRO A 13 -2.74 7.12 -15.89
CA PRO A 13 -3.75 8.16 -15.79
C PRO A 13 -3.19 9.48 -15.24
N SER A 14 -3.66 10.61 -15.77
CA SER A 14 -3.19 11.94 -15.37
C SER A 14 -3.51 12.32 -13.91
N TRP A 15 -4.38 11.55 -13.25
CA TRP A 15 -4.74 11.74 -11.85
C TRP A 15 -3.74 11.07 -10.89
N LEU A 16 -2.85 10.19 -11.38
CA LEU A 16 -1.88 9.50 -10.53
C LEU A 16 -0.93 10.49 -9.85
N PRO A 17 -0.65 10.34 -8.54
CA PRO A 17 0.38 11.12 -7.87
C PRO A 17 1.72 11.01 -8.60
N SER A 18 2.50 12.09 -8.63
CA SER A 18 3.82 12.11 -9.27
C SER A 18 4.75 11.03 -8.72
N SER A 19 4.71 10.79 -7.41
CA SER A 19 5.47 9.74 -6.72
C SER A 19 5.11 8.33 -7.22
N VAL A 20 3.82 8.04 -7.41
CA VAL A 20 3.34 6.76 -7.95
C VAL A 20 3.69 6.62 -9.43
N THR A 21 3.65 7.72 -10.18
CA THR A 21 4.00 7.76 -11.60
C THR A 21 5.46 7.35 -11.82
N GLU A 22 6.37 7.79 -10.95
CA GLU A 22 7.78 7.37 -11.00
C GLU A 22 7.96 5.88 -10.71
N ALA A 23 7.24 5.35 -9.72
CA ALA A 23 7.27 3.92 -9.43
C ALA A 23 6.69 3.09 -10.59
N ARG A 24 5.58 3.55 -11.18
CA ARG A 24 4.95 2.94 -12.36
C ARG A 24 5.92 2.88 -13.55
N LYS A 25 6.73 3.92 -13.77
CA LYS A 25 7.79 3.91 -14.80
C LYS A 25 8.85 2.85 -14.54
N LEU A 26 9.29 2.68 -13.28
CA LEU A 26 10.24 1.60 -12.93
C LEU A 26 9.64 0.22 -13.19
N ILE A 27 8.37 0.01 -12.82
CA ILE A 27 7.66 -1.25 -13.05
C ILE A 27 7.55 -1.51 -14.56
N TYR A 28 7.26 -0.48 -15.36
CA TYR A 28 7.19 -0.58 -16.82
C TYR A 28 8.55 -0.94 -17.43
N ILE A 29 9.64 -0.36 -16.95
CA ILE A 29 11.00 -0.76 -17.35
C ILE A 29 11.26 -2.22 -17.00
N GLY A 30 10.85 -2.65 -15.79
CA GLY A 30 10.93 -4.06 -15.37
C GLY A 30 10.15 -4.99 -16.30
N GLN A 31 8.93 -4.61 -16.69
CA GLN A 31 8.09 -5.34 -17.64
C GLN A 31 8.73 -5.42 -19.03
N LEU A 32 9.28 -4.31 -19.54
CA LEU A 32 10.01 -4.30 -20.82
C LEU A 32 11.21 -5.24 -20.81
N LEU A 33 12.01 -5.20 -19.74
CA LEU A 33 13.14 -6.11 -19.59
C LEU A 33 12.67 -7.57 -19.51
N ALA A 34 11.59 -7.86 -18.78
CA ALA A 34 11.01 -9.21 -18.73
C ALA A 34 10.58 -9.70 -20.11
N LEU A 35 10.02 -8.83 -20.96
CA LEU A 35 9.67 -9.16 -22.35
C LEU A 35 10.91 -9.49 -23.18
N VAL A 36 11.94 -8.64 -23.13
CA VAL A 36 13.19 -8.85 -23.87
C VAL A 36 13.83 -10.18 -23.47
N PHE A 37 13.95 -10.47 -22.17
CA PHE A 37 14.52 -11.72 -21.67
C PHE A 37 13.68 -12.94 -22.04
N SER A 38 12.35 -12.82 -22.01
CA SER A 38 11.45 -13.90 -22.44
C SER A 38 11.65 -14.22 -23.92
N LEU A 39 11.77 -13.21 -24.78
CA LEU A 39 12.06 -13.40 -26.21
C LEU A 39 13.42 -14.04 -26.44
N ILE A 40 14.47 -13.57 -25.75
CA ILE A 40 15.81 -14.19 -25.81
C ILE A 40 15.73 -15.67 -25.43
N SER A 41 14.99 -16.00 -24.37
CA SER A 41 14.82 -17.39 -23.93
C SER A 41 14.10 -18.26 -24.95
N VAL A 42 13.16 -17.72 -25.74
CA VAL A 42 12.59 -18.46 -26.87
C VAL A 42 13.66 -18.81 -27.90
N PHE A 43 14.46 -17.82 -28.33
CA PHE A 43 15.51 -18.05 -29.33
C PHE A 43 16.58 -19.02 -28.83
N VAL A 44 17.05 -18.84 -27.59
CA VAL A 44 18.03 -19.74 -26.95
C VAL A 44 17.46 -21.16 -26.83
N GLY A 45 16.20 -21.29 -26.44
CA GLY A 45 15.51 -22.57 -26.35
C GLY A 45 15.48 -23.31 -27.69
N ILE A 46 15.05 -22.63 -28.75
CA ILE A 46 14.99 -23.21 -30.11
C ILE A 46 16.39 -23.62 -30.60
N ILE A 47 17.38 -22.73 -30.50
CA ILE A 47 18.76 -23.02 -30.93
C ILE A 47 19.34 -24.22 -30.15
N SER A 48 19.06 -24.31 -28.86
CA SER A 48 19.55 -25.40 -28.01
C SER A 48 18.94 -26.75 -28.39
N ILE A 49 17.67 -26.79 -28.75
CA ILE A 49 17.03 -28.01 -29.28
C ILE A 49 17.67 -28.40 -30.62
N LEU A 50 17.86 -27.43 -31.52
CA LEU A 50 18.44 -27.68 -32.85
C LEU A 50 19.90 -28.16 -32.79
N THR A 51 20.66 -27.73 -31.78
CA THR A 51 22.05 -28.16 -31.55
C THR A 51 22.15 -29.46 -30.74
N GLY A 52 21.03 -30.08 -30.37
CA GLY A 52 20.97 -31.37 -29.68
C GLY A 52 20.93 -31.30 -28.16
N ASN A 53 20.97 -30.11 -27.56
CA ASN A 53 20.79 -29.91 -26.11
C ASN A 53 19.31 -29.74 -25.75
N ILE A 54 18.58 -30.86 -25.84
CA ILE A 54 17.12 -30.90 -25.66
C ILE A 54 16.72 -30.44 -24.25
N TYR A 55 17.43 -30.89 -23.21
CA TYR A 55 17.10 -30.54 -21.82
C TYR A 55 17.16 -29.04 -21.59
N TYR A 56 18.28 -28.40 -21.95
CA TYR A 56 18.44 -26.96 -21.79
C TYR A 56 17.44 -26.18 -22.65
N GLY A 57 17.17 -26.68 -23.87
CA GLY A 57 16.15 -26.13 -24.75
C GLY A 57 14.75 -26.11 -24.13
N ILE A 58 14.29 -27.24 -23.58
CA ILE A 58 12.98 -27.34 -22.90
C ILE A 58 12.92 -26.41 -21.69
N VAL A 59 13.97 -26.40 -20.85
CA VAL A 59 14.02 -25.52 -19.67
C VAL A 59 13.93 -24.05 -20.08
N SER A 60 14.67 -23.63 -21.12
CA SER A 60 14.64 -22.25 -21.61
C SER A 60 13.26 -21.88 -22.19
N LEU A 61 12.59 -22.78 -22.92
CA LEU A 61 11.23 -22.54 -23.40
C LEU A 61 10.21 -22.48 -22.25
N ALA A 62 10.36 -23.32 -21.23
CA ALA A 62 9.52 -23.24 -20.03
C ALA A 62 9.68 -21.89 -19.32
N MET A 63 10.91 -21.42 -19.14
CA MET A 63 11.20 -20.10 -18.56
C MET A 63 10.62 -18.95 -19.39
N ALA A 64 10.64 -19.07 -20.72
CA ALA A 64 9.96 -18.11 -21.60
C ALA A 64 8.45 -18.11 -21.37
N GLY A 65 7.83 -19.29 -21.23
CA GLY A 65 6.42 -19.44 -20.90
C GLY A 65 6.05 -18.79 -19.56
N VAL A 66 6.83 -19.02 -18.51
CA VAL A 66 6.60 -18.35 -17.22
C VAL A 66 6.82 -16.84 -17.34
N GLY A 67 7.82 -16.39 -18.10
CA GLY A 67 8.05 -14.98 -18.39
C GLY A 67 6.82 -14.31 -19.03
N MET A 68 6.15 -14.98 -19.97
CA MET A 68 4.89 -14.50 -20.55
C MET A 68 3.76 -14.40 -19.52
N ILE A 69 3.66 -15.36 -18.59
CA ILE A 69 2.69 -15.31 -17.48
C ILE A 69 2.96 -14.09 -16.59
N VAL A 70 4.22 -13.82 -16.25
CA VAL A 70 4.59 -12.64 -15.46
C VAL A 70 4.17 -11.35 -16.17
N LEU A 71 4.43 -11.23 -17.48
CA LEU A 71 4.04 -10.04 -18.27
C LEU A 71 2.54 -9.79 -18.24
N TYR A 72 1.75 -10.84 -18.47
CA TYR A 72 0.30 -10.79 -18.45
C TYR A 72 -0.21 -10.39 -17.06
N MET A 73 0.33 -11.03 -16.03
CA MET A 73 -0.09 -10.80 -14.65
C MET A 73 0.32 -9.45 -14.09
N LEU A 74 1.42 -8.86 -14.57
CA LEU A 74 1.78 -7.48 -14.25
C LEU A 74 0.76 -6.50 -14.83
N ASN A 75 0.29 -6.72 -16.07
CA ASN A 75 -0.72 -5.86 -16.68
C ASN A 75 -2.02 -5.86 -15.86
N ASP A 76 -2.56 -7.05 -15.59
CA ASP A 76 -3.87 -7.23 -14.96
C ASP A 76 -3.86 -6.97 -13.44
N ASN A 77 -2.80 -7.34 -12.72
CA ASN A 77 -2.78 -7.26 -11.25
C ASN A 77 -1.97 -6.09 -10.69
N VAL A 78 -1.07 -5.49 -11.48
CA VAL A 78 -0.23 -4.39 -11.00
C VAL A 78 -0.64 -3.09 -11.67
N PHE A 79 -0.58 -3.01 -13.00
CA PHE A 79 -0.89 -1.76 -13.71
C PHE A 79 -2.37 -1.40 -13.63
N ASP A 80 -3.27 -2.35 -13.84
CA ASP A 80 -4.70 -2.08 -13.72
C ASP A 80 -5.08 -1.66 -12.28
N HIS A 81 -4.48 -2.30 -11.26
CA HIS A 81 -4.70 -1.92 -9.87
C HIS A 81 -4.10 -0.54 -9.51
N LEU A 82 -2.93 -0.20 -10.06
CA LEU A 82 -2.34 1.14 -9.95
C LEU A 82 -3.24 2.19 -10.60
N ASP A 83 -3.68 1.91 -11.83
CA ASP A 83 -4.49 2.81 -12.66
C ASP A 83 -5.94 2.93 -12.17
N GLN A 84 -6.35 2.14 -11.17
CA GLN A 84 -7.62 2.22 -10.44
C GLN A 84 -7.47 2.75 -9.01
N GLY A 85 -6.24 3.08 -8.56
CA GLY A 85 -5.97 3.59 -7.22
C GLY A 85 -6.00 2.53 -6.11
N ARG A 86 -6.07 1.24 -6.46
CA ARG A 86 -5.97 0.11 -5.53
C ARG A 86 -4.51 -0.19 -5.18
N PHE A 87 -3.85 0.79 -4.56
CA PHE A 87 -2.41 0.76 -4.35
C PHE A 87 -1.92 -0.39 -3.45
N LYS A 88 -2.69 -0.79 -2.43
CA LYS A 88 -2.34 -1.95 -1.59
C LYS A 88 -2.26 -3.22 -2.43
N GLN A 89 -3.30 -3.48 -3.21
CA GLN A 89 -3.42 -4.68 -4.01
C GLN A 89 -2.37 -4.73 -5.13
N ALA A 90 -2.09 -3.57 -5.73
CA ALA A 90 -0.98 -3.43 -6.67
C ALA A 90 0.37 -3.72 -6.02
N SER A 91 0.61 -3.18 -4.81
CA SER A 91 1.86 -3.41 -4.07
C SER A 91 2.06 -4.87 -3.69
N ASP A 92 1.02 -5.55 -3.19
CA ASP A 92 1.10 -6.97 -2.82
C ASP A 92 1.35 -7.84 -4.06
N SER A 93 0.61 -7.57 -5.15
CA SER A 93 0.79 -8.30 -6.41
C SER A 93 2.18 -8.06 -6.99
N LEU A 94 2.68 -6.83 -6.96
CA LEU A 94 4.01 -6.48 -7.45
C LEU A 94 5.11 -7.17 -6.65
N LEU A 95 4.97 -7.30 -5.31
CA LEU A 95 5.93 -8.05 -4.50
C LEU A 95 6.00 -9.52 -4.95
N ILE A 96 4.85 -10.16 -5.09
CA ILE A 96 4.74 -11.57 -5.51
C ILE A 96 5.41 -11.75 -6.87
N TRP A 97 5.07 -10.92 -7.86
CA TRP A 97 5.62 -11.01 -9.21
C TRP A 97 7.09 -10.61 -9.30
N SER A 98 7.58 -9.74 -8.40
CA SER A 98 9.01 -9.43 -8.30
C SER A 98 9.81 -10.64 -7.79
N ILE A 99 9.30 -11.34 -6.78
CA ILE A 99 9.94 -12.56 -6.25
C ILE A 99 9.97 -13.64 -7.33
N VAL A 100 8.84 -13.91 -7.99
CA VAL A 100 8.77 -14.85 -9.12
C VAL A 100 9.74 -14.42 -10.22
N GLY A 101 9.75 -13.13 -10.56
CA GLY A 101 10.65 -12.55 -11.55
C GLY A 101 12.12 -12.80 -11.23
N ILE A 102 12.55 -12.65 -9.98
CA ILE A 102 13.96 -12.87 -9.56
C ILE A 102 14.40 -14.32 -9.80
N PHE A 103 13.54 -15.31 -9.53
CA PHE A 103 13.87 -16.72 -9.77
C PHE A 103 13.95 -17.09 -11.25
N ILE A 104 13.23 -16.36 -12.11
CA ILE A 104 13.28 -16.58 -13.56
C ILE A 104 14.46 -15.83 -14.16
N TRP A 105 14.50 -14.52 -13.91
CA TRP A 105 15.47 -13.57 -14.45
C TRP A 105 15.83 -12.54 -13.38
N LEU A 106 17.05 -12.61 -12.88
CA LEU A 106 17.55 -11.75 -11.80
C LEU A 106 17.33 -10.26 -12.08
N ILE A 107 17.70 -9.80 -13.28
CA ILE A 107 17.68 -8.36 -13.64
C ILE A 107 16.26 -7.77 -13.64
N PRO A 108 15.30 -8.26 -14.45
CA PRO A 108 13.94 -7.70 -14.44
C PRO A 108 13.26 -7.88 -13.08
N GLY A 109 13.52 -8.99 -12.37
CA GLY A 109 13.01 -9.21 -11.02
C GLY A 109 13.47 -8.15 -10.02
N ILE A 110 14.76 -7.77 -10.04
CA ILE A 110 15.29 -6.69 -9.19
C ILE A 110 14.66 -5.34 -9.54
N ILE A 111 14.51 -5.02 -10.83
CA ILE A 111 13.90 -3.75 -11.24
C ILE A 111 12.44 -3.64 -10.78
N LEU A 112 11.67 -4.73 -10.88
CA LEU A 112 10.31 -4.79 -10.34
C LEU A 112 10.30 -4.59 -8.81
N LEU A 113 11.25 -5.18 -8.10
CA LEU A 113 11.42 -5.01 -6.67
C LEU A 113 11.75 -3.55 -6.29
N LEU A 114 12.56 -2.85 -7.08
CA LEU A 114 12.80 -1.42 -6.89
C LEU A 114 11.52 -0.59 -7.07
N GLY A 115 10.69 -0.96 -8.05
CA GLY A 115 9.35 -0.38 -8.22
C GLY A 115 8.47 -0.57 -6.98
N TYR A 116 8.51 -1.78 -6.39
CA TYR A 116 7.81 -2.09 -5.13
C TYR A 116 8.32 -1.23 -3.97
N LEU A 117 9.63 -1.18 -3.72
CA LEU A 117 10.20 -0.38 -2.64
C LEU A 117 9.83 1.10 -2.77
N LYS A 118 9.81 1.61 -4.01
CA LYS A 118 9.39 2.98 -4.28
C LYS A 118 7.89 3.21 -4.02
N LEU A 119 7.04 2.25 -4.36
CA LEU A 119 5.62 2.28 -3.98
C LEU A 119 5.46 2.26 -2.46
N GLN A 120 6.17 1.37 -1.76
CA GLN A 120 6.07 1.25 -0.30
C GLN A 120 6.44 2.52 0.45
N ALA A 121 7.48 3.22 0.00
CA ALA A 121 7.92 4.48 0.60
C ALA A 121 6.80 5.55 0.62
N ILE A 122 5.87 5.49 -0.33
CA ILE A 122 4.74 6.42 -0.44
C ILE A 122 3.63 6.05 0.57
N PHE A 123 3.44 4.76 0.86
CA PHE A 123 2.33 4.28 1.69
C PHE A 123 2.68 4.15 3.17
N GLN A 124 3.97 4.10 3.55
CA GLN A 124 4.40 4.03 4.94
C GLN A 124 3.81 5.13 5.86
N PRO A 125 3.76 6.43 5.50
CA PRO A 125 3.16 7.45 6.37
C PRO A 125 1.62 7.33 6.44
N GLN A 126 0.96 6.89 5.37
CA GLN A 126 -0.49 6.88 5.28
C GLN A 126 -1.15 5.66 5.96
N TYR A 127 -0.45 4.51 6.03
CA TYR A 127 -0.90 3.34 6.80
C TYR A 127 -0.94 3.57 8.31
N GLN A 128 0.06 4.29 8.85
CA GLN A 128 0.10 4.59 10.28
C GLN A 128 -1.08 5.48 10.68
N GLN A 129 -1.48 6.42 9.82
CA GLN A 129 -2.61 7.30 10.10
C GLN A 129 -3.97 6.59 9.96
N TYR A 130 -4.12 5.65 9.03
CA TYR A 130 -5.35 4.86 8.88
C TYR A 130 -5.56 3.86 10.04
N GLN A 131 -4.50 3.18 10.49
CA GLN A 131 -4.60 2.30 11.66
C GLN A 131 -4.89 3.08 12.95
N ALA A 132 -4.30 4.26 13.14
CA ALA A 132 -4.59 5.10 14.31
C ALA A 132 -6.08 5.49 14.37
N GLN A 133 -6.72 5.67 13.22
CA GLN A 133 -8.12 6.07 13.12
C GLN A 133 -9.09 4.88 13.31
N GLU A 134 -8.76 3.67 12.83
CA GLU A 134 -9.57 2.47 13.09
C GLU A 134 -9.54 2.03 14.57
N TYR A 135 -8.40 2.13 15.26
CA TYR A 135 -8.34 1.88 16.70
C TYR A 135 -9.15 2.93 17.50
N GLN A 136 -9.18 4.19 17.06
CA GLN A 136 -10.01 5.21 17.70
C GLN A 136 -11.52 5.04 17.46
N VAL A 137 -11.94 4.42 16.35
CA VAL A 137 -13.36 4.15 16.08
C VAL A 137 -13.84 2.84 16.74
N ALA A 138 -12.97 1.83 16.86
CA ALA A 138 -13.31 0.56 17.51
C ALA A 138 -13.45 0.65 19.05
N GLN A 139 -12.81 1.62 19.70
CA GLN A 139 -12.88 1.80 21.16
C GLN A 139 -14.06 2.69 21.63
N GLY A 140 -14.92 3.16 20.73
CA GLY A 140 -15.99 4.13 21.03
C GLY A 140 -17.39 3.58 21.30
N THR A 141 -17.65 2.28 21.12
CA THR A 141 -19.02 1.72 21.25
C THR A 141 -19.02 0.34 21.87
N GLN A 142 -18.98 0.29 23.21
CA GLN A 142 -19.57 -0.79 24.02
C GLN A 142 -19.54 -0.40 25.51
N ALA A 143 -20.41 0.54 25.90
CA ALA A 143 -20.84 0.66 27.29
C ALA A 143 -22.20 -0.05 27.41
N VAL A 144 -22.15 -1.36 27.65
CA VAL A 144 -23.33 -2.15 28.03
C VAL A 144 -23.76 -1.67 29.42
N GLN A 145 -24.93 -1.05 29.49
CA GLN A 145 -25.58 -0.66 30.74
C GLN A 145 -25.93 -1.93 31.54
N GLN A 146 -25.25 -2.11 32.68
CA GLN A 146 -25.55 -3.17 33.64
C GLN A 146 -26.44 -2.59 34.76
N PRO A 147 -27.60 -3.20 35.07
CA PRO A 147 -28.50 -2.69 36.11
C PRO A 147 -27.85 -2.73 37.50
N GLN A 148 -27.92 -1.59 38.20
CA GLN A 148 -27.46 -1.42 39.59
C GLN A 148 -28.22 -2.33 40.56
N GLN A 149 -27.48 -3.05 41.40
CA GLN A 149 -27.98 -3.81 42.53
C GLN A 149 -27.48 -3.14 43.83
N PRO A 150 -28.30 -3.00 44.90
CA PRO A 150 -27.97 -2.13 46.04
C PRO A 150 -26.98 -2.74 47.04
N ALA A 151 -26.21 -1.87 47.68
CA ALA A 151 -25.10 -2.09 48.61
C ALA A 151 -25.44 -2.89 49.90
N PRO A 152 -24.40 -3.40 50.57
CA PRO A 152 -24.21 -3.06 51.99
C PRO A 152 -22.82 -2.48 52.32
N GLN A 153 -22.81 -1.58 53.31
CA GLN A 153 -21.69 -0.76 53.82
C GLN A 153 -20.66 -1.54 54.67
N GLN A 154 -19.37 -1.16 54.63
CA GLN A 154 -18.41 -1.17 55.77
C GLN A 154 -17.06 -0.48 55.38
N PRO A 155 -16.18 -0.06 56.34
CA PRO A 155 -15.57 1.28 56.38
C PRO A 155 -14.09 1.36 55.92
N ALA A 156 -13.65 2.59 55.59
CA ALA A 156 -12.32 3.01 55.10
C ALA A 156 -11.15 2.78 56.10
N PRO A 157 -9.87 2.69 55.66
CA PRO A 157 -9.02 3.88 55.36
C PRO A 157 -7.94 3.63 54.25
N PRO A 158 -6.90 4.48 54.01
CA PRO A 158 -6.91 5.59 53.05
C PRO A 158 -5.80 5.55 51.96
N ALA A 159 -6.01 6.41 50.93
CA ALA A 159 -5.04 7.07 50.05
C ALA A 159 -4.20 6.25 49.05
N GLU A 160 -4.54 6.35 47.75
CA GLU A 160 -3.66 7.03 46.78
C GLU A 160 -4.49 7.47 45.57
N HIS A 161 -4.44 8.77 45.25
CA HIS A 161 -5.35 9.41 44.30
C HIS A 161 -4.99 9.06 42.85
N ALA A 162 -6.00 8.52 42.17
CA ALA A 162 -6.10 8.41 40.72
C ALA A 162 -5.94 9.79 40.04
N PRO A 163 -5.38 9.84 38.81
CA PRO A 163 -5.24 11.08 38.06
C PRO A 163 -6.62 11.69 37.81
N GLU A 164 -6.83 12.92 38.30
CA GLU A 164 -7.99 13.75 38.04
C GLU A 164 -8.30 13.78 36.53
N GLU A 165 -9.52 13.35 36.17
CA GLU A 165 -10.17 13.74 34.91
C GLU A 165 -10.33 15.27 34.91
N LYS A 166 -9.29 15.95 34.41
CA LYS A 166 -9.28 17.39 34.23
C LYS A 166 -10.36 17.74 33.21
N LYS A 167 -11.55 18.15 33.70
CA LYS A 167 -12.62 18.74 32.88
C LYS A 167 -12.01 19.85 32.04
N VAL A 168 -11.78 19.55 30.76
CA VAL A 168 -11.21 20.51 29.82
C VAL A 168 -12.29 21.55 29.57
N GLU A 169 -12.11 22.73 30.17
CA GLU A 169 -13.02 23.86 30.02
C GLU A 169 -13.11 24.23 28.52
N MET A 170 -14.31 24.13 27.96
CA MET A 170 -14.57 24.42 26.55
C MET A 170 -14.93 25.90 26.41
N THR A 171 -14.25 26.62 25.51
CA THR A 171 -14.57 28.02 25.16
C THR A 171 -15.22 28.06 23.78
N LYS A 172 -16.30 28.84 23.64
CA LYS A 172 -16.97 29.05 22.36
C LYS A 172 -16.29 30.15 21.56
N CYS A 173 -15.93 29.87 20.31
CA CYS A 173 -15.40 30.88 19.40
C CYS A 173 -16.48 31.93 19.08
N ARG A 174 -16.15 33.22 19.22
CA ARG A 174 -17.07 34.32 18.92
C ARG A 174 -17.39 34.48 17.43
N LYS A 175 -16.48 34.06 16.55
CA LYS A 175 -16.59 34.23 15.09
C LYS A 175 -17.30 33.08 14.38
N CYS A 176 -16.97 31.83 14.73
CA CYS A 176 -17.55 30.65 14.08
C CYS A 176 -18.48 29.83 14.99
N GLY A 177 -18.60 30.17 16.28
CA GLY A 177 -19.50 29.49 17.22
C GLY A 177 -19.07 28.09 17.63
N VAL A 178 -17.91 27.61 17.17
CA VAL A 178 -17.37 26.28 17.50
C VAL A 178 -16.82 26.28 18.92
N ASN A 179 -17.15 25.25 19.70
CA ASN A 179 -16.56 25.02 21.02
C ASN A 179 -15.19 24.36 20.85
N TYR A 180 -14.17 24.92 21.46
CA TYR A 180 -12.82 24.37 21.44
C TYR A 180 -12.19 24.44 22.84
N PRO A 181 -11.17 23.60 23.12
CA PRO A 181 -10.53 23.58 24.43
C PRO A 181 -9.89 24.92 24.78
N SER A 182 -10.08 25.38 26.02
CA SER A 182 -9.54 26.66 26.50
C SER A 182 -8.01 26.76 26.42
N PHE A 183 -7.29 25.64 26.36
CA PHE A 183 -5.83 25.67 26.24
C PHE A 183 -5.31 26.10 24.84
N MET A 184 -6.17 26.18 23.82
CA MET A 184 -5.74 26.65 22.49
C MET A 184 -5.76 28.18 22.40
N HIS A 185 -4.66 28.75 21.89
CA HIS A 185 -4.50 30.20 21.69
C HIS A 185 -5.32 30.78 20.52
N SER A 186 -5.72 29.93 19.57
CA SER A 186 -6.46 30.33 18.37
C SER A 186 -7.50 29.28 18.02
N CYS A 187 -8.64 29.72 17.47
CA CYS A 187 -9.69 28.81 17.06
C CYS A 187 -9.26 27.97 15.84
N PRO A 188 -9.34 26.62 15.87
CA PRO A 188 -8.87 25.77 14.77
C PRO A 188 -9.72 25.90 13.48
N SER A 189 -10.93 26.44 13.58
CA SER A 189 -11.84 26.57 12.43
C SER A 189 -11.69 27.90 11.68
N CYS A 190 -11.32 28.98 12.37
CA CYS A 190 -11.28 30.32 11.77
C CYS A 190 -10.00 31.11 12.08
N ASN A 191 -9.04 30.49 12.77
CA ASN A 191 -7.75 31.03 13.20
C ASN A 191 -7.83 32.34 14.00
N GLU A 192 -8.99 32.64 14.59
CA GLU A 192 -9.20 33.83 15.40
C GLU A 192 -8.53 33.66 16.78
N PRO A 193 -7.77 34.66 17.27
CA PRO A 193 -7.14 34.60 18.59
C PRO A 193 -8.17 34.63 19.73
N ARG A 194 -7.84 33.95 20.83
CA ARG A 194 -8.67 33.96 22.05
C ARG A 194 -8.53 35.32 22.75
N HIS A 195 -9.66 36.01 22.96
CA HIS A 195 -9.79 37.23 23.75
C HIS A 195 -10.35 36.95 25.13
#